data_AF-A0A3R7SZG1-F1
#
_entry.id   AF-A0A3R7SZG1-F1
#
_cell.length_a   1.000
_cell.length_b   1.000
_cell.length_c   1.000
_cell.angle_alpha   90.00
_cell.angle_beta   90.00
_cell.angle_gamma   90.00
#
_symmetry.space_group_name_H-M   'P 1'
#
loop_
_entity.id
_entity.type
_entity.pdbx_description
1 polymer ?
#
loop_
_entity_poly.entity_id
_entity_poly.type
_entity_poly.pdbx_seq_one_letter_code
_entity_poly.pdbx_strand_id
1 'polypeptide(L)'
;MTEFQGEVIKCYFTQPIVLGSSRDGPHLQPPKREKQFLISPPASPPVGWEPVEEAEPVINYDLIAAVASLAPGESHELHPPMEDKPGIIVHICEEADNPDGPKPQIIQTRRPQSST
;
A
#
# COMPACT_ATOMS: atom_id res chain seq x y z
N MET A 1 -44.39 -10.96 5.86
CA MET A 1 -43.29 -10.84 4.88
C MET A 1 -43.00 -9.36 4.76
N THR A 2 -41.80 -8.91 5.10
CA THR A 2 -41.50 -7.46 5.09
C THR A 2 -41.22 -7.04 3.65
N GLU A 3 -42.05 -6.17 3.10
CA GLU A 3 -41.93 -5.67 1.73
C GLU A 3 -41.46 -4.21 1.76
N PHE A 4 -40.50 -3.88 0.91
CA PHE A 4 -40.02 -2.51 0.71
C PHE A 4 -39.99 -2.23 -0.79
N GLN A 5 -40.71 -1.20 -1.23
CA GLN A 5 -40.90 -0.86 -2.65
C GLN A 5 -41.43 -2.00 -3.54
N GLY A 6 -42.26 -2.89 -2.96
CA GLY A 6 -42.83 -4.02 -3.69
C GLY A 6 -41.88 -5.22 -3.85
N GLU A 7 -40.67 -5.14 -3.31
CA GLU A 7 -39.76 -6.29 -3.21
C GLU A 7 -39.76 -6.90 -1.82
N VAL A 8 -39.66 -8.22 -1.80
CA VAL A 8 -39.68 -9.05 -0.59
C VAL A 8 -38.30 -9.08 0.01
N ILE A 9 -38.13 -8.48 1.19
CA ILE A 9 -36.84 -8.49 1.91
C ILE A 9 -36.78 -9.69 2.86
N LYS A 10 -35.72 -10.49 2.73
CA LYS A 10 -35.33 -11.49 3.72
C LYS A 10 -34.44 -10.85 4.77
N CYS A 11 -35.00 -10.58 5.95
CA CYS A 11 -34.23 -10.10 7.08
C CYS A 11 -33.72 -11.29 7.91
N TYR A 12 -32.41 -11.33 8.15
CA TYR A 12 -31.78 -12.27 9.08
C TYR A 12 -31.21 -11.46 10.24
N PHE A 13 -31.65 -11.78 11.46
CA PHE A 13 -31.05 -11.21 12.65
C PHE A 13 -29.85 -12.06 13.03
N THR A 14 -28.63 -11.53 12.91
CA THR A 14 -27.43 -12.25 13.35
C THR A 14 -27.28 -12.07 14.85
N GLN A 15 -26.94 -13.15 15.56
CA GLN A 15 -26.44 -13.01 16.92
C GLN A 15 -24.96 -12.62 16.84
N PRO A 16 -24.50 -11.64 17.63
CA PRO A 16 -23.09 -11.31 17.67
C PRO A 16 -22.31 -12.56 18.11
N ILE A 17 -21.42 -13.03 17.25
CA ILE A 17 -20.52 -14.12 17.60
C ILE A 17 -19.53 -13.55 18.61
N VAL A 18 -19.79 -13.77 19.89
CA VAL A 18 -18.81 -13.56 20.95
C VAL A 18 -17.80 -14.69 20.84
N LEU A 19 -16.81 -14.55 19.95
CA LEU A 19 -15.59 -15.34 19.98
C LEU A 19 -14.99 -15.13 21.37
N GLY A 20 -15.11 -16.15 22.23
CA GLY A 20 -14.96 -16.02 23.67
C GLY A 20 -13.78 -15.14 24.06
N SER A 21 -14.08 -13.96 24.59
CA SER A 21 -13.17 -13.15 25.40
C SER A 21 -13.01 -13.80 26.78
N SER A 22 -12.84 -15.11 26.81
CA SER A 22 -12.44 -15.80 28.03
C SER A 22 -10.99 -15.43 28.24
N ARG A 23 -10.70 -14.74 29.35
CA ARG A 23 -9.33 -14.54 29.83
C ARG A 23 -8.56 -15.87 29.98
N ASP A 24 -9.25 -17.00 29.90
CA ASP A 24 -8.79 -18.38 30.07
C ASP A 24 -9.01 -19.27 28.82
N GLY A 25 -9.06 -18.71 27.60
CA GLY A 25 -8.93 -19.50 26.38
C GLY A 25 -7.48 -19.97 26.16
N PRO A 26 -7.22 -21.03 25.37
CA PRO A 26 -5.85 -21.49 25.06
C PRO A 26 -5.05 -20.51 24.18
N HIS A 27 -5.61 -19.35 23.86
CA HIS A 27 -5.01 -18.34 23.01
C HIS A 27 -4.34 -17.26 23.85
N LEU A 28 -3.18 -16.78 23.39
CA LEU A 28 -2.51 -15.64 24.00
C LEU A 28 -3.44 -14.43 24.05
N GLN A 29 -3.49 -13.76 25.18
CA GLN A 29 -4.25 -12.52 25.31
C GLN A 29 -3.65 -11.45 24.39
N PRO A 30 -4.50 -10.57 23.80
CA PRO A 30 -4.00 -9.39 23.10
C PRO A 30 -3.02 -8.62 24.01
N PRO A 31 -1.90 -8.13 23.47
CA PRO A 31 -0.95 -7.35 24.25
C PRO A 31 -1.64 -6.19 24.98
N LYS A 32 -1.18 -5.90 26.20
CA LYS A 32 -1.69 -4.76 26.96
C LYS A 32 -1.54 -3.49 26.13
N ARG A 33 -2.59 -2.68 26.09
CA ARG A 33 -2.63 -1.38 25.42
C ARG A 33 -1.77 -0.35 26.18
N GLU A 34 -0.45 -0.55 26.20
CA GLU A 34 0.49 0.31 26.94
C GLU A 34 0.99 1.47 26.07
N LYS A 35 1.01 1.27 24.75
CA LYS A 35 1.43 2.25 23.74
C LYS A 35 0.49 2.23 22.54
N GLN A 36 -0.78 2.57 22.79
CA GLN A 36 -1.64 3.01 21.70
C GLN A 36 -1.23 4.43 21.32
N PHE A 37 -0.18 4.55 20.52
CA PHE A 37 -0.30 5.51 19.43
C PHE A 37 -1.39 4.87 18.54
N LEU A 38 -2.69 5.06 18.79
CA LEU A 38 -3.35 6.27 18.32
C LEU A 38 -2.44 6.92 17.28
N ILE A 39 -2.29 6.23 16.14
CA ILE A 39 -2.20 6.89 14.85
C ILE A 39 -3.46 7.75 14.77
N SER A 40 -3.41 8.88 15.49
CA SER A 40 -4.18 10.07 15.21
C SER A 40 -4.04 10.37 13.72
N PRO A 41 -4.84 11.28 13.13
CA PRO A 41 -4.30 12.02 12.01
C PRO A 41 -2.88 12.50 12.38
N PRO A 42 -1.93 12.59 11.41
CA PRO A 42 -0.58 13.03 11.71
C PRO A 42 -0.63 14.26 12.62
N ALA A 43 0.33 14.35 13.55
CA ALA A 43 0.40 15.45 14.51
C ALA A 43 0.03 16.76 13.79
N SER A 44 -0.93 17.49 14.37
CA SER A 44 -1.34 18.81 13.87
C SER A 44 -0.11 19.58 13.43
N PRO A 45 -0.19 20.32 12.31
CA PRO A 45 0.99 20.96 11.76
C PRO A 45 1.64 21.88 12.80
N PRO A 46 2.96 22.09 12.73
CA PRO A 46 3.69 22.84 13.76
C PRO A 46 3.07 24.21 14.05
N VAL A 47 3.29 24.72 15.27
CA VAL A 47 2.84 26.07 15.63
C VAL A 47 3.37 27.08 14.61
N GLY A 48 2.46 27.84 13.99
CA GLY A 48 2.77 28.81 12.93
C GLY A 48 2.69 28.27 11.49
N TRP A 49 2.30 27.00 11.30
CA TRP A 49 1.97 26.50 9.96
C TRP A 49 0.59 26.98 9.53
N GLU A 50 0.54 27.70 8.42
CA GLU A 50 -0.69 28.16 7.78
C GLU A 50 -0.79 27.50 6.40
N PRO A 51 -2.00 27.11 5.96
CA PRO A 51 -2.21 26.68 4.57
C PRO A 51 -1.72 27.78 3.62
N VAL A 52 -0.83 27.42 2.71
CA VAL A 52 -0.36 28.29 1.64
C VAL A 52 -0.97 27.84 0.32
N GLU A 53 -1.21 28.78 -0.60
CA GLU A 53 -1.62 28.46 -1.96
C GLU A 53 -0.51 27.64 -2.63
N GLU A 54 -0.86 26.43 -3.10
CA GLU A 54 0.07 25.61 -3.86
C GLU A 54 0.44 26.35 -5.15
N ALA A 55 1.73 26.39 -5.48
CA ALA A 55 2.19 26.98 -6.73
C ALA A 55 1.64 26.17 -7.92
N GLU A 56 1.37 26.85 -9.04
CA GLU A 56 1.02 26.16 -10.28
C GLU A 56 2.12 25.15 -10.66
N PRO A 57 1.75 23.96 -11.15
CA PRO A 57 2.73 22.96 -11.54
C PRO A 57 3.59 23.51 -12.67
N VAL A 58 4.91 23.59 -12.43
CA VAL A 58 5.86 23.98 -13.47
C VAL A 58 5.99 22.84 -14.47
N ILE A 59 5.51 23.07 -15.69
CA ILE A 59 5.64 22.11 -16.79
C ILE A 59 7.07 22.17 -17.30
N ASN A 60 7.87 21.14 -17.01
CA ASN A 60 9.19 20.96 -17.58
C ASN A 60 9.09 20.12 -18.87
N TYR A 61 9.33 20.77 -20.02
CA TYR A 61 9.27 20.13 -21.34
C TYR A 61 10.37 19.09 -21.56
N ASP A 62 11.53 19.24 -20.93
CA ASP A 62 12.62 18.27 -21.03
C ASP A 62 12.22 16.95 -20.36
N LEU A 63 11.51 17.01 -19.23
CA LEU A 63 10.98 15.82 -18.56
C LEU A 63 9.92 15.14 -19.43
N ILE A 64 9.05 15.90 -20.09
CA ILE A 64 8.05 15.35 -21.01
C ILE A 64 8.73 14.63 -22.18
N ALA A 65 9.72 15.27 -22.80
CA ALA A 65 10.46 14.67 -23.91
C ALA A 65 11.22 13.41 -23.48
N ALA A 66 11.87 13.45 -22.31
CA ALA A 66 12.59 12.30 -21.76
C ALA A 66 11.63 11.12 -21.51
N VAL A 67 10.49 11.36 -20.85
CA VAL A 67 9.48 10.31 -20.61
C VAL A 67 8.92 9.77 -21.93
N ALA A 68 8.68 10.62 -22.92
CA ALA A 68 8.19 10.19 -24.23
C ALA A 68 9.22 9.38 -25.03
N SER A 69 10.52 9.55 -24.76
CA SER A 69 11.59 8.78 -25.39
C SER A 69 11.82 7.39 -24.79
N LEU A 70 11.17 7.05 -23.68
CA LEU A 70 11.28 5.75 -23.03
C LEU A 70 10.63 4.66 -23.90
N ALA A 71 11.43 3.77 -24.49
CA ALA A 71 10.95 2.63 -25.27
C ALA A 71 10.91 1.32 -24.45
N PRO A 72 9.85 0.49 -24.56
CA PRO A 72 9.79 -0.82 -23.92
C PRO A 72 11.01 -1.70 -24.23
N GLY A 73 11.57 -2.35 -23.21
CA GLY A 73 12.77 -3.19 -23.34
C GLY A 73 14.09 -2.41 -23.37
N GLU A 74 14.07 -1.08 -23.42
CA GLU A 74 15.28 -0.26 -23.36
C GLU A 74 15.68 0.08 -21.92
N SER A 75 16.98 0.26 -21.70
CA SER A 75 17.54 0.75 -20.44
C SER A 75 18.02 2.18 -20.64
N HIS A 76 17.53 3.10 -19.81
CA HIS A 76 17.86 4.52 -19.90
C HIS A 76 18.66 4.96 -18.67
N GLU A 77 19.90 5.41 -18.87
CA GLU A 77 20.75 5.95 -17.80
C GLU A 77 20.34 7.40 -17.49
N LEU A 78 19.77 7.61 -16.31
CA LEU A 78 19.39 8.95 -15.84
C LEU A 78 20.58 9.69 -15.20
N HIS A 79 21.47 8.95 -14.54
CA HIS A 79 22.62 9.54 -13.88
C HIS A 79 23.78 8.54 -13.86
N PRO A 80 24.98 8.92 -14.33
CA PRO A 80 26.14 8.02 -14.32
C PRO A 80 26.63 7.77 -12.89
N PRO A 81 27.26 6.62 -12.62
CA PRO A 81 27.91 6.38 -11.33
C PRO A 81 29.06 7.38 -11.10
N MET A 82 29.22 7.85 -9.87
CA MET A 82 30.40 8.59 -9.43
C MET A 82 31.08 7.86 -8.26
N GLU A 83 32.21 8.39 -7.79
CA GLU A 83 32.98 7.80 -6.69
C GLU A 83 32.16 7.69 -5.38
N ASP A 84 31.29 8.67 -5.12
CA ASP A 84 30.50 8.77 -3.88
C ASP A 84 29.03 8.36 -4.02
N LYS A 85 28.54 8.14 -5.25
CA LYS A 85 27.13 7.84 -5.51
C LYS A 85 26.93 6.80 -6.61
N PRO A 86 25.98 5.86 -6.45
CA PRO A 86 25.65 4.90 -7.49
C PRO A 86 25.00 5.60 -8.69
N GLY A 87 25.11 4.96 -9.86
CA GLY A 87 24.36 5.38 -11.04
C GLY A 87 22.87 5.05 -10.90
N ILE A 88 22.05 5.74 -11.69
CA ILE A 88 20.59 5.53 -11.75
C ILE A 88 20.27 5.13 -13.19
N ILE A 89 19.77 3.91 -13.34
CA ILE A 89 19.36 3.34 -14.63
C ILE A 89 17.91 2.89 -14.50
N VAL A 90 17.07 3.26 -15.47
CA VAL A 90 15.68 2.84 -15.57
C VAL A 90 15.60 1.74 -16.62
N HIS A 91 15.14 0.56 -16.21
CA HIS A 91 14.80 -0.52 -17.13
C HIS A 91 13.30 -0.47 -17.43
N ILE A 92 12.95 -0.27 -18.69
CA ILE A 92 11.54 -0.21 -19.10
C ILE A 92 11.11 -1.64 -19.41
N CYS A 93 10.05 -2.10 -18.74
CA CYS A 93 9.51 -3.43 -19.01
C CYS A 93 9.10 -3.56 -20.48
N GLU A 94 9.37 -4.73 -21.05
CA GLU A 94 8.79 -5.13 -22.33
C GLU A 94 7.26 -5.14 -22.21
N GLU A 95 6.58 -4.79 -23.30
CA GLU A 95 5.15 -5.00 -23.39
C GLU A 95 4.87 -6.49 -23.27
N ALA A 96 3.98 -6.88 -22.36
CA ALA A 96 3.61 -8.28 -22.22
C ALA A 96 2.90 -8.72 -23.51
N ASP A 97 3.56 -9.57 -24.31
CA ASP A 97 2.98 -10.22 -25.49
C ASP A 97 1.71 -11.03 -25.11
N ASN A 98 1.56 -11.36 -23.82
CA ASN A 98 0.35 -11.96 -23.26
C ASN A 98 0.03 -11.41 -21.85
N PRO A 99 -1.03 -10.59 -21.67
CA PRO A 99 -1.47 -10.12 -20.36
C PRO A 99 -2.01 -11.25 -19.45
N ASP A 100 -2.22 -12.45 -20.01
CA ASP A 100 -2.65 -13.67 -19.31
C ASP A 100 -1.48 -14.62 -18.98
N GLY A 101 -0.24 -14.13 -19.02
CA GLY A 101 0.93 -14.88 -18.54
C GLY A 101 0.73 -15.37 -17.09
N PRO A 102 1.29 -16.53 -16.71
CA PRO A 102 1.10 -17.08 -15.38
C PRO A 102 1.60 -16.09 -14.32
N LYS A 103 0.68 -15.58 -13.50
CA LYS A 103 1.02 -14.66 -12.39
C LYS A 103 2.10 -15.32 -11.52
N PRO A 104 3.21 -14.63 -11.21
CA PRO A 104 4.24 -15.19 -10.35
C PRO A 104 3.62 -15.55 -9.00
N GLN A 105 3.65 -16.83 -8.64
CA GLN A 105 3.13 -17.30 -7.37
C GLN A 105 4.16 -16.99 -6.29
N ILE A 106 3.85 -16.02 -5.43
CA ILE A 106 4.69 -15.70 -4.28
C ILE A 106 4.62 -16.88 -3.31
N ILE A 107 5.72 -17.61 -3.15
CA ILE A 107 5.82 -18.72 -2.21
C ILE A 107 5.95 -18.14 -0.80
N GLN A 108 4.99 -18.45 0.07
CA GLN A 108 5.03 -18.04 1.47
C GLN A 108 6.23 -18.68 2.18
N THR A 109 7.13 -17.86 2.72
CA THR A 109 8.25 -18.36 3.51
C THR A 109 7.78 -18.81 4.90
N ARG A 110 8.32 -19.93 5.40
CA ARG A 110 8.07 -20.36 6.77
C ARG A 110 8.80 -19.43 7.75
N ARG A 111 8.18 -19.18 8.89
CA ARG A 111 8.81 -18.48 10.02
C ARG A 111 10.08 -19.23 10.46
N PRO A 112 11.22 -18.54 10.69
CA PRO A 112 12.42 -19.14 11.27
C PRO A 112 12.16 -19.79 12.63
N GLN A 113 12.85 -20.89 12.92
CA GLN A 113 12.79 -21.57 14.22
C GLN A 113 13.36 -20.64 15.31
N SER A 114 12.70 -20.56 16.47
CA SER A 114 13.22 -19.82 17.61
C SER A 114 14.39 -20.57 18.23
N SER A 115 15.55 -19.93 18.31
CA SER A 115 16.67 -20.37 19.14
C SER A 115 16.19 -20.46 20.60
N THR A 116 16.23 -21.66 21.18
CA THR A 116 16.03 -21.87 22.63
C THR A 116 17.24 -21.35 23.39
#